data_AF-A0A0B1SN33-F1
#
_entry.id   AF-A0A0B1SN33-F1
#
_cell.length_a   1.000
_cell.length_b   1.000
_cell.length_c   1.000
_cell.angle_alpha   90.00
_cell.angle_beta   90.00
_cell.angle_gamma   90.00
#
_symmetry.space_group_name_H-M   'P 1'
#
loop_
_entity.id
_entity.type
_entity.pdbx_description
1 polymer ?
#
loop_
_entity_poly.entity_id
_entity_poly.type
_entity_poly.pdbx_seq_one_letter_code
_entity_poly.pdbx_strand_id
1 'polypeptide(L)'
;MDGALSRRLMPFEKLSRTVLDHWLPWQCTDGYLLFDHDNWPYNDSELDFFSGKVKIAEPGSKTFHSYEMKVEEGVKVNFLEGICI
;
A
#
# COMPACT_ATOMS: atom_id res chain seq x y z
N MET A 1 13.38 0.85 -14.77
CA MET A 1 13.05 1.63 -13.57
C MET A 1 12.82 0.62 -12.48
N ASP A 2 13.83 0.40 -11.65
CA ASP A 2 13.70 -0.46 -10.47
C ASP A 2 12.66 0.19 -9.55
N GLY A 3 11.51 -0.45 -9.42
CA GLY A 3 10.35 0.10 -8.72
C GLY A 3 10.58 0.13 -7.23
N ALA A 4 11.21 1.19 -6.73
CA ALA A 4 11.28 1.45 -5.31
C ALA A 4 9.87 1.79 -4.80
N LEU A 5 9.37 1.02 -3.83
CA LEU A 5 8.12 1.32 -3.14
C LEU A 5 8.38 2.44 -2.13
N SER A 6 7.64 3.54 -2.26
CA SER A 6 7.66 4.64 -1.30
C SER A 6 6.29 4.79 -0.67
N ARG A 7 6.25 5.08 0.64
CA ARG A 7 5.02 5.49 1.33
C ARG A 7 5.28 6.75 2.16
N ARG A 8 4.22 7.53 2.38
CA ARG A 8 4.23 8.62 3.36
C ARG A 8 4.20 8.04 4.77
N LEU A 9 4.90 8.72 5.69
CA LEU A 9 4.71 8.53 7.12
C LEU A 9 3.65 9.52 7.61
N MET A 10 2.61 9.00 8.25
CA MET A 10 1.54 9.85 8.79
C MET A 10 2.08 10.66 9.97
N PRO A 11 1.54 11.87 10.24
CA PRO A 11 2.05 12.75 11.31
C PRO A 11 2.06 12.11 12.71
N PHE A 12 1.21 11.11 12.95
CA PHE A 12 1.12 10.38 14.22
C PHE A 12 2.05 9.15 14.30
N GLU A 13 2.67 8.74 13.20
CA GLU A 13 3.60 7.61 13.18
C GLU A 13 4.96 8.01 13.80
N LYS A 14 5.47 7.17 14.70
CA LYS A 14 6.83 7.33 15.22
C LYS A 14 7.81 6.62 14.30
N LEU A 15 8.83 7.33 13.82
CA LEU A 15 9.92 6.77 13.00
C LEU A 15 10.50 5.49 13.59
N SER A 16 10.70 5.46 14.92
CA SER A 16 11.24 4.29 15.61
C SER A 16 10.35 3.05 15.47
N ARG A 17 9.02 3.21 15.48
CA ARG A 17 8.09 2.08 15.26
C ARG A 17 8.12 1.61 13.82
N THR A 18 8.15 2.53 12.85
CA THR A 18 8.28 2.16 11.44
C THR A 18 9.51 1.27 11.18
N VAL A 19 10.65 1.62 11.80
CA VAL A 19 11.88 0.84 11.65
C VAL A 19 11.80 -0.49 12.40
N LEU A 20 11.42 -0.46 13.69
CA LEU A 20 11.45 -1.64 14.56
C LEU A 20 10.37 -2.68 14.21
N ASP A 21 9.15 -2.22 13.88
CA ASP A 21 7.99 -3.10 13.70
C ASP A 21 7.81 -3.54 12.25
N HIS A 22 8.48 -2.89 11.29
CA HIS A 22 8.33 -3.21 9.86
C HIS A 22 9.66 -3.46 9.16
N TRP A 23 10.57 -2.49 9.12
CA TRP A 23 11.79 -2.61 8.30
C TRP A 23 12.68 -3.77 8.77
N LEU A 24 12.86 -3.92 10.08
CA LEU A 24 13.66 -5.01 10.64
C LEU A 24 12.99 -6.38 10.40
N PRO A 25 11.69 -6.61 10.73
CA PRO A 25 11.01 -7.85 10.41
C PRO A 25 11.01 -8.21 8.93
N TRP A 26 10.89 -7.22 8.04
CA TRP A 26 10.91 -7.42 6.59
C TRP A 26 12.32 -7.56 6.00
N GLN A 27 13.36 -7.42 6.83
CA GLN A 27 14.76 -7.46 6.40
C GLN A 27 15.06 -6.46 5.27
N CYS A 28 14.48 -5.26 5.37
CA CYS A 28 14.72 -4.18 4.42
C CYS A 28 16.16 -3.68 4.61
N THR A 29 17.04 -3.98 3.65
CA THR A 29 18.48 -3.66 3.71
C THR A 29 18.84 -2.36 2.99
N ASP A 30 17.94 -1.85 2.17
CA ASP A 30 18.09 -0.69 1.30
C ASP A 30 17.04 0.42 1.60
N GLY A 31 16.32 0.31 2.72
CA GLY A 31 15.34 1.29 3.14
C GLY A 31 15.99 2.61 3.56
N TYR A 32 15.44 3.73 3.08
CA TYR A 32 15.87 5.08 3.45
C TYR A 32 14.67 5.99 3.71
N LEU A 33 14.90 7.02 4.53
CA LEU A 33 13.92 8.07 4.76
C LEU A 33 14.13 9.18 3.75
N LEU A 34 13.08 9.54 3.03
CA LEU A 34 13.08 10.66 2.09
C LEU A 34 12.39 11.86 2.76
N PHE A 35 13.09 12.99 2.79
CA PHE A 35 12.49 14.27 3.15
C PHE A 35 12.28 15.08 1.88
N ASP A 36 11.02 15.19 1.46
CA ASP A 36 10.63 15.81 0.20
C ASP A 36 9.28 16.52 0.32
N HIS A 37 8.96 17.37 -0.65
CA HIS A 37 7.68 18.04 -0.75
C HIS A 37 6.58 17.07 -1.17
N ASP A 38 5.49 17.11 -0.42
CA ASP A 38 4.32 16.33 -0.71
C ASP A 38 3.40 17.07 -1.69
N ASN A 39 3.47 16.69 -2.96
CA ASN A 39 2.66 17.30 -4.02
C ASN A 39 1.18 16.87 -3.96
N TRP A 40 0.84 15.86 -3.17
CA TRP A 40 -0.50 15.26 -3.10
C TRP A 40 -0.89 14.99 -1.64
N PRO A 41 -1.05 16.02 -0.80
CA PRO A 41 -1.38 15.85 0.60
C PRO A 41 -2.63 14.99 0.78
N TYR A 42 -2.59 14.07 1.75
CA TYR A 42 -3.73 13.21 2.04
C TYR A 42 -4.90 14.06 2.53
N ASN A 43 -6.08 13.78 1.99
CA ASN A 43 -7.31 14.47 2.30
C ASN A 43 -8.31 13.47 2.91
N ASP A 44 -8.47 13.51 4.23
CA ASP A 44 -9.37 12.63 4.99
C ASP A 44 -10.86 12.78 4.59
N SER A 45 -11.21 13.80 3.79
CA SER A 45 -12.57 13.96 3.25
C SER A 45 -12.86 13.08 2.02
N GLU A 46 -11.84 12.48 1.41
CA GLU A 46 -11.96 11.58 0.25
C GLU A 46 -12.02 10.12 0.71
N LEU A 47 -13.13 9.72 1.34
CA LEU A 47 -13.44 8.32 1.64
C LEU A 47 -14.21 7.66 0.49
N ASP A 48 -13.81 7.97 -0.74
CA ASP A 48 -14.52 7.49 -1.92
C ASP A 48 -14.44 5.96 -2.01
N PHE A 49 -15.60 5.37 -2.27
CA PHE A 49 -15.70 3.94 -2.54
C PHE A 49 -15.00 3.63 -3.86
N PHE A 50 -13.97 2.80 -3.81
CA PHE A 50 -13.36 2.28 -5.03
C PHE A 50 -14.10 1.02 -5.47
N SER A 51 -14.43 0.92 -6.75
CA SER A 51 -14.85 -0.34 -7.39
C SER A 51 -14.26 -0.39 -8.79
N GLY A 52 -13.52 -1.44 -9.12
CA GLY A 52 -12.96 -1.60 -10.46
C GLY A 52 -12.04 -2.80 -10.62
N LYS A 53 -11.59 -2.99 -11.86
CA LYS A 53 -10.62 -4.02 -12.23
C LYS A 53 -9.22 -3.66 -11.75
N VAL A 54 -8.60 -4.57 -11.01
CA VAL A 54 -7.22 -4.49 -10.55
C VAL A 54 -6.41 -5.66 -11.07
N LYS A 55 -5.09 -5.49 -11.13
CA LYS A 55 -4.13 -6.57 -11.42
C LYS A 55 -3.32 -6.85 -10.18
N ILE A 56 -3.37 -8.09 -9.70
CA ILE A 56 -2.60 -8.54 -8.53
C ILE A 56 -1.47 -9.44 -9.01
N ALA A 57 -0.26 -9.12 -8.58
CA ALA A 57 0.93 -9.91 -8.87
C ALA A 57 0.91 -11.22 -8.06
N GLU A 58 1.31 -12.33 -8.67
CA GLU A 58 1.51 -13.56 -7.90
C GLU A 58 2.80 -13.47 -7.07
N PRO A 59 2.81 -14.01 -5.84
CA PRO A 59 4.00 -14.00 -5.00
C PRO A 59 5.22 -14.61 -5.72
N GLY A 60 6.30 -13.84 -5.82
CA GLY A 60 7.57 -14.29 -6.40
C GLY A 60 7.61 -14.35 -7.93
N SER A 61 6.60 -13.84 -8.63
CA SER A 61 6.54 -13.88 -10.10
C SER A 61 6.48 -12.49 -10.74
N LYS A 62 6.53 -12.45 -12.07
CA LYS A 62 6.21 -11.27 -12.91
C LYS A 62 4.85 -11.42 -13.61
N THR A 63 4.03 -12.36 -13.15
CA THR A 63 2.69 -12.66 -13.68
C THR A 63 1.63 -11.98 -12.83
N PHE A 64 0.51 -11.63 -13.45
CA PHE A 64 -0.57 -10.90 -12.80
C PHE A 64 -1.92 -11.54 -13.14
N HIS A 65 -2.81 -11.58 -12.15
CA HIS A 65 -4.20 -11.97 -12.32
C HIS A 65 -5.11 -10.75 -12.20
N SER A 66 -6.15 -10.69 -13.04
CA SER A 66 -7.10 -9.59 -13.04
C SER A 66 -8.30 -9.95 -12.17
N TYR A 67 -8.70 -9.05 -11.28
CA TYR A 67 -9.84 -9.22 -10.38
C TYR A 67 -10.72 -7.99 -10.43
N GLU A 68 -12.02 -8.17 -10.23
CA GLU A 68 -12.92 -7.07 -9.88
C GLU A 68 -12.88 -6.86 -8.37
N MET A 69 -12.45 -5.68 -7.92
CA MET A 69 -12.19 -5.34 -6.52
C MET A 69 -13.02 -4.14 -6.09
N LYS A 70 -13.53 -4.19 -4.85
CA LYS A 70 -14.19 -3.08 -4.19
C LYS A 70 -13.50 -2.75 -2.86
N VAL A 71 -13.28 -1.46 -2.59
CA VAL A 71 -12.82 -0.96 -1.29
C VAL A 71 -13.96 -0.19 -0.63
N GLU A 72 -14.35 -0.65 0.56
CA GLU A 72 -15.41 -0.06 1.37
C GLU A 72 -14.83 0.52 2.65
N GLU A 73 -15.34 1.69 3.06
CA GLU A 73 -14.94 2.38 4.31
C GLU A 73 -13.42 2.65 4.40
N GLY A 74 -12.71 2.63 3.26
CA GLY A 74 -11.25 2.78 3.18
C GLY A 74 -10.44 1.61 3.76
N VAL A 75 -11.06 0.56 4.28
CA VAL A 75 -10.37 -0.52 5.02
C VAL A 75 -10.81 -1.94 4.64
N LYS A 76 -12.00 -2.11 4.06
CA LYS A 76 -12.50 -3.43 3.66
C LYS A 76 -12.25 -3.63 2.17
N VAL A 77 -11.49 -4.67 1.83
CA VAL A 77 -11.22 -5.06 0.44
C VAL A 77 -12.01 -6.32 0.12
N ASN A 78 -12.86 -6.26 -0.91
CA ASN A 78 -13.66 -7.39 -1.38
C ASN A 78 -13.31 -7.73 -2.84
N PHE A 79 -13.05 -9.01 -3.12
CA PHE A 79 -12.87 -9.51 -4.48
C PHE A 79 -14.16 -10.20 -4.95
N LEU A 80 -14.75 -9.71 -6.04
CA LEU A 80 -16.07 -10.18 -6.50
C LEU A 80 -16.03 -11.58 -7.14
N GLU A 81 -14.85 -12.16 -7.34
CA GLU A 81 -14.65 -13.52 -7.86
C GLU A 81 -14.42 -14.59 -6.77
N GLY A 82 -14.78 -14.32 -5.51
CA GLY A 82 -14.92 -15.37 -4.49
C GLY A 82 -13.65 -15.68 -3.68
N ILE A 83 -12.65 -14.80 -3.69
CA ILE A 83 -11.48 -14.90 -2.81
C ILE A 83 -11.64 -13.90 -1.66
N CYS A 84 -11.85 -14.42 -0.45
CA CYS A 84 -11.73 -13.64 0.79
C CYS A 84 -10.28 -13.81 1.26
N ILE A 85 -9.51 -12.72 1.36
CA ILE A 85 -8.13 -12.72 1.91
C ILE A 85 -8.17 -12.12 3.30
#